data_AF-A0A916VUE8-F1
#
_entry.id   AF-A0A916VUE8-F1
#
_cell.length_a   1.000
_cell.length_b   1.000
_cell.length_c   1.000
_cell.angle_alpha   90.00
_cell.angle_beta   90.00
_cell.angle_gamma   90.00
#
_symmetry.space_group_name_H-M   'P 1'
#
loop_
_entity.id
_entity.type
_entity.pdbx_description
1 polymer ?
#
loop_
_entity_poly.entity_id
_entity_poly.type
_entity_poly.pdbx_seq_one_letter_code
_entity_poly.pdbx_strand_id
1 'polypeptide(L)'
;MGLQKLARELEETARQTAEMVDGITASLLTLGDTSIDPNTARSTAIRQIVVALQMQDRIEQRCRNMADAARLMAELHDQIDEGTTKDIWSGLTLDELREDSLSGIAARTNSGEIEFF
;
A
#
# COMPACT_ATOMS: atom_id res chain seq x y z
N MET A 1 -16.08 0.12 -19.32
CA MET A 1 -14.74 -0.48 -19.56
C MET A 1 -13.63 0.24 -18.78
N GLY A 2 -13.57 1.58 -18.78
CA GLY A 2 -12.57 2.35 -18.03
C GLY A 2 -12.56 2.10 -16.51
N LEU A 3 -13.73 2.17 -15.85
CA LEU A 3 -13.85 1.92 -14.40
C LEU A 3 -13.48 0.49 -13.97
N GLN A 4 -13.82 -0.52 -14.77
CA GLN A 4 -13.40 -1.91 -14.50
C GLN A 4 -11.89 -2.09 -14.59
N LYS A 5 -11.21 -1.37 -15.48
CA LYS A 5 -9.75 -1.37 -15.55
C LYS A 5 -9.16 -0.69 -14.32
N LEU A 6 -9.71 0.47 -13.92
CA LEU A 6 -9.28 1.18 -12.71
C LEU A 6 -9.42 0.31 -11.46
N ALA A 7 -10.54 -0.40 -11.30
CA ALA A 7 -10.75 -1.33 -10.20
C ALA A 7 -9.68 -2.45 -10.14
N ARG A 8 -9.35 -3.05 -11.28
CA ARG A 8 -8.28 -4.08 -11.36
C ARG A 8 -6.90 -3.53 -11.00
N GLU A 9 -6.59 -2.31 -11.43
CA GLU A 9 -5.32 -1.66 -11.06
C GLU A 9 -5.24 -1.34 -9.56
N LEU A 10 -6.38 -1.00 -8.94
CA LEU A 10 -6.47 -0.81 -7.48
C LEU A 10 -6.30 -2.14 -6.73
N GLU A 11 -6.96 -3.21 -7.15
CA GLU A 11 -6.80 -4.56 -6.58
C GLU A 11 -5.34 -5.03 -6.65
N GLU A 12 -4.68 -4.83 -7.79
CA GLU A 12 -3.28 -5.19 -7.97
C GLU A 12 -2.34 -4.31 -7.15
N THR A 13 -2.66 -3.02 -6.97
CA THR A 13 -1.94 -2.11 -6.05
C THR A 13 -2.01 -2.63 -4.62
N ALA A 14 -3.22 -2.98 -4.16
CA ALA A 14 -3.43 -3.50 -2.81
C ALA A 14 -2.66 -4.81 -2.60
N ARG A 15 -2.71 -5.72 -3.59
CA ARG A 15 -1.98 -7.00 -3.57
C ARG A 15 -0.46 -6.78 -3.47
N GLN A 16 0.12 -5.91 -4.29
CA GLN A 16 1.56 -5.63 -4.27
C GLN A 16 2.01 -4.93 -2.98
N THR A 17 1.14 -4.09 -2.41
CA THR A 17 1.40 -3.44 -1.12
C THR A 17 1.44 -4.47 0.01
N ALA A 18 0.52 -5.44 0.02
CA ALA A 18 0.54 -6.54 0.99
C ALA A 18 1.82 -7.39 0.85
N GLU A 19 2.20 -7.77 -0.38
CA GLU A 19 3.45 -8.52 -0.61
C GLU A 19 4.70 -7.75 -0.16
N MET A 20 4.70 -6.42 -0.29
CA MET A 20 5.79 -5.58 0.19
C MET A 20 5.89 -5.64 1.72
N VAL A 21 4.77 -5.52 2.42
CA VAL A 21 4.70 -5.62 3.89
C VAL A 21 5.13 -7.02 4.37
N ASP A 22 4.72 -8.07 3.68
CA ASP A 22 5.16 -9.44 3.98
C ASP A 22 6.68 -9.60 3.82
N GLY A 23 7.26 -9.02 2.78
CA GLY A 23 8.71 -9.00 2.56
C GLY A 23 9.47 -8.29 3.69
N ILE A 24 8.95 -7.16 4.18
CA ILE A 24 9.52 -6.46 5.34
C ILE A 24 9.36 -7.31 6.60
N THR A 25 8.20 -7.91 6.84
CA THR A 25 7.96 -8.78 7.99
C THR A 25 8.92 -9.97 8.01
N ALA A 26 9.12 -10.64 6.87
CA ALA A 26 10.08 -11.73 6.73
C ALA A 26 11.52 -11.29 7.03
N SER A 27 11.89 -10.06 6.66
CA SER A 27 13.21 -9.51 6.96
C SER A 27 13.43 -9.23 8.45
N LEU A 28 12.40 -8.73 9.14
CA LEU A 28 12.45 -8.50 10.59
C LEU A 28 12.52 -9.83 11.35
N LEU A 29 11.78 -10.85 10.91
CA LEU A 29 11.88 -12.20 11.47
C LEU A 29 13.29 -12.77 11.30
N THR A 30 13.91 -12.56 10.15
CA THR A 30 15.29 -13.01 9.88
C THR A 30 16.29 -12.30 10.80
N LEU A 31 16.11 -11.00 11.07
CA LEU A 31 16.96 -10.25 12.01
C LEU A 31 16.79 -10.71 13.47
N GLY A 32 15.58 -11.14 13.83
CA GLY A 32 15.27 -11.63 15.18
C GLY A 32 15.62 -13.09 15.43
N ASP A 33 16.01 -13.85 14.41
CA ASP A 33 16.30 -15.27 14.53
C ASP A 33 17.69 -15.51 15.13
N THR A 34 17.72 -15.88 16.42
CA THR A 34 18.95 -16.17 17.16
C THR A 34 19.64 -17.48 16.76
N SER A 35 19.00 -18.30 15.91
CA SER A 35 19.61 -19.54 15.40
C SER A 35 20.53 -19.29 14.19
N ILE A 36 20.45 -18.11 13.58
CA ILE A 36 21.25 -17.72 12.41
C ILE A 36 22.47 -16.92 12.89
N ASP A 37 23.61 -17.13 12.24
CA ASP A 37 24.79 -16.27 12.43
C ASP A 37 24.42 -14.78 12.20
N PRO A 38 24.76 -13.85 13.11
CA PRO A 38 24.33 -12.46 13.03
C PRO A 38 24.70 -11.73 11.73
N ASN A 39 25.88 -12.01 11.15
CA ASN A 39 26.28 -11.40 9.88
C ASN A 39 25.46 -11.95 8.71
N THR A 40 25.19 -13.25 8.74
CA THR A 40 24.34 -13.93 7.76
C THR A 40 22.90 -13.42 7.83
N ALA A 41 22.33 -13.32 9.04
CA ALA A 41 21.00 -12.75 9.29
C ALA A 41 20.91 -11.32 8.74
N ARG A 42 21.88 -10.46 9.07
CA ARG A 42 21.94 -9.07 8.59
C ARG A 42 21.98 -9.00 7.06
N SER A 43 22.85 -9.78 6.43
CA SER A 43 23.00 -9.77 4.96
C SER A 43 21.75 -10.26 4.23
N THR A 44 21.07 -11.25 4.80
CA THR A 44 19.82 -11.81 4.26
C THR A 44 18.67 -10.82 4.40
N ALA A 45 18.51 -10.23 5.58
CA ALA A 45 17.50 -9.23 5.85
C ALA A 45 17.65 -7.99 4.97
N ILE A 46 18.88 -7.48 4.81
CA ILE A 46 19.14 -6.34 3.89
C ILE A 46 18.65 -6.67 2.48
N ARG A 47 18.93 -7.88 1.98
CA ARG A 47 18.50 -8.30 0.64
C ARG A 47 16.97 -8.37 0.54
N GLN A 48 16.30 -8.94 1.55
CA GLN A 48 14.84 -9.02 1.60
C GLN A 48 14.20 -7.62 1.65
N ILE A 49 14.74 -6.71 2.45
CA ILE A 49 14.28 -5.31 2.54
C ILE A 49 14.43 -4.62 1.19
N VAL A 50 15.59 -4.74 0.53
CA VAL A 50 15.80 -4.12 -0.79
C VAL A 50 14.79 -4.64 -1.81
N VAL A 51 14.53 -5.94 -1.84
CA VAL A 51 13.54 -6.54 -2.75
C VAL A 51 12.12 -6.04 -2.45
N ALA A 52 11.75 -5.94 -1.17
CA ALA A 52 10.45 -5.41 -0.77
C ALA A 52 10.30 -3.94 -1.20
N LEU A 53 11.29 -3.10 -0.91
CA LEU A 53 11.28 -1.67 -1.25
C LEU A 53 11.26 -1.42 -2.77
N GLN A 54 11.82 -2.30 -3.59
CA GLN A 54 11.71 -2.18 -5.06
C GLN A 54 10.25 -2.26 -5.56
N MET A 55 9.33 -2.80 -4.78
CA MET A 55 7.91 -2.81 -5.13
C MET A 55 7.26 -1.44 -4.92
N GLN A 56 7.82 -0.60 -4.04
CA GLN A 56 7.32 0.75 -3.78
C GLN A 56 7.31 1.62 -5.04
N ASP A 57 8.38 1.61 -5.83
CA ASP A 57 8.47 2.40 -7.06
C ASP A 57 7.36 2.03 -8.06
N ARG A 58 7.06 0.73 -8.16
CA ARG A 58 6.01 0.20 -9.05
C ARG A 58 4.62 0.57 -8.57
N ILE A 59 4.39 0.48 -7.25
CA ILE A 59 3.14 0.90 -6.60
C ILE A 59 2.92 2.40 -6.85
N GLU A 60 3.92 3.23 -6.61
CA GLU A 60 3.83 4.68 -6.79
C GLU A 60 3.54 5.07 -8.24
N GLN A 61 4.23 4.44 -9.20
CA GLN A 61 3.97 4.67 -10.62
C GLN A 61 2.54 4.30 -11.00
N ARG A 62 2.03 3.17 -10.51
CA ARG A 62 0.66 2.74 -10.78
C ARG A 62 -0.37 3.69 -10.17
N CYS A 63 -0.16 4.15 -8.93
CA CYS A 63 -1.00 5.14 -8.28
C CYS A 63 -1.08 6.44 -9.08
N ARG A 64 0.06 6.95 -9.59
CA ARG A 64 0.07 8.13 -10.47
C ARG A 64 -0.76 7.90 -11.75
N ASN A 65 -0.53 6.77 -12.42
CA ASN A 65 -1.27 6.43 -13.65
C ASN A 65 -2.79 6.32 -13.40
N MET A 66 -3.18 5.72 -12.28
CA MET A 66 -4.59 5.62 -11.88
C MET A 66 -5.21 6.99 -11.57
N ALA A 67 -4.48 7.86 -10.86
CA ALA A 67 -4.94 9.21 -10.55
C ALA A 67 -5.15 10.03 -11.83
N ASP A 68 -4.22 9.95 -12.79
CA ASP A 68 -4.35 10.66 -14.07
C ASP A 68 -5.52 10.12 -14.89
N ALA A 69 -5.71 8.79 -14.93
CA ALA A 69 -6.85 8.18 -15.60
C ALA A 69 -8.19 8.58 -14.94
N ALA A 70 -8.24 8.64 -13.60
CA ALA A 70 -9.43 9.04 -12.86
C ALA A 70 -9.80 10.52 -13.11
N ARG A 71 -8.81 11.42 -13.17
CA ARG A 71 -9.01 12.84 -13.52
C ARG A 71 -9.58 13.00 -14.92
N LEU A 72 -9.01 12.30 -15.91
CA LEU A 72 -9.52 12.32 -17.29
C LEU A 72 -10.96 11.80 -17.39
N MET A 73 -11.31 10.77 -16.60
CA MET A 73 -12.69 10.27 -16.53
C MET A 73 -13.63 11.31 -15.90
N ALA A 74 -13.21 12.01 -14.85
CA ALA A 74 -14.01 13.05 -14.22
C ALA A 74 -14.24 14.25 -15.16
N GLU A 75 -13.20 14.72 -15.85
CA GLU A 75 -13.30 15.81 -16.84
C GLU A 75 -14.22 15.46 -18.00
N LEU A 76 -14.19 14.22 -18.49
CA LEU A 76 -15.08 13.74 -19.53
C LEU A 76 -16.53 13.61 -19.03
N HIS A 77 -16.72 13.29 -17.75
CA HIS A 77 -18.04 13.11 -17.13
C HIS A 77 -18.74 14.43 -16.85
N ASP A 78 -18.01 15.46 -16.39
CA ASP A 78 -18.54 16.83 -16.18
C ASP A 78 -19.06 17.47 -17.48
N GLN A 79 -18.64 16.96 -18.64
CA GLN A 79 -19.14 17.40 -19.95
C GLN A 79 -20.45 16.69 -20.37
N ILE A 80 -20.90 15.65 -19.66
CA ILE A 80 -21.94 14.72 -20.15
C ILE A 80 -23.25 14.77 -19.35
N ASP A 81 -23.29 14.93 -18.02
CA ASP A 81 -24.56 15.06 -17.26
C ASP A 81 -24.38 15.47 -15.77
N GLU A 82 -25.13 16.47 -15.29
CA GLU A 82 -25.09 17.00 -13.90
C GLU A 82 -25.94 16.18 -12.89
N GLY A 83 -26.81 15.27 -13.34
CA GLY A 83 -27.88 14.71 -12.51
C GLY A 83 -27.57 13.44 -11.71
N THR A 84 -26.62 12.60 -12.13
CA THR A 84 -26.56 11.18 -11.70
C THR A 84 -25.31 10.81 -10.87
N THR A 85 -24.31 11.68 -10.79
CA THR A 85 -22.95 11.32 -10.30
C THR A 85 -22.78 11.38 -8.78
N LYS A 86 -23.67 12.05 -8.07
CA LYS A 86 -23.47 12.42 -6.66
C LYS A 86 -23.42 11.21 -5.70
N ASP A 87 -23.98 10.07 -6.11
CA ASP A 87 -24.15 8.89 -5.26
C ASP A 87 -22.97 7.91 -5.31
N ILE A 88 -22.31 7.77 -6.46
CA ILE A 88 -21.25 6.77 -6.70
C ILE A 88 -19.98 7.05 -5.88
N TRP A 89 -19.70 8.33 -5.62
CA TRP A 89 -18.48 8.77 -4.93
C TRP A 89 -18.64 8.95 -3.41
N SER A 90 -19.86 8.77 -2.90
CA SER A 90 -20.17 9.01 -1.48
C SER A 90 -19.40 8.12 -0.49
N GLY A 91 -18.94 6.94 -0.95
CA GLY A 91 -18.11 6.01 -0.16
C GLY A 91 -16.60 6.25 -0.24
N LEU A 92 -16.13 7.16 -1.11
CA LEU A 92 -14.71 7.49 -1.26
C LEU A 92 -14.35 8.65 -0.32
N THR A 93 -13.98 8.32 0.91
CA THR A 93 -13.45 9.28 1.88
C THR A 93 -11.93 9.17 1.98
N LEU A 94 -11.23 10.31 2.00
CA LEU A 94 -9.76 10.43 2.17
C LEU A 94 -9.22 9.97 3.54
N ASP A 95 -10.04 9.28 4.35
CA ASP A 95 -9.70 8.92 5.71
C ASP A 95 -9.07 7.52 5.74
N GLU A 96 -7.74 7.47 5.64
CA GLU A 96 -6.91 6.30 5.28
C GLU A 96 -6.82 5.21 6.38
N LEU A 97 -7.42 5.41 7.56
CA LEU A 97 -7.22 4.56 8.74
C LEU A 97 -8.51 4.07 9.42
N ARG A 98 -9.66 4.10 8.72
CA ARG A 98 -10.94 3.68 9.32
C ARG A 98 -11.22 2.17 9.28
N GLU A 99 -10.44 1.39 8.54
CA GLU A 99 -10.62 -0.06 8.47
C GLU A 99 -9.67 -0.79 9.43
N ASP A 100 -10.23 -1.31 10.52
CA ASP A 100 -9.50 -2.11 11.52
C ASP A 100 -8.76 -3.31 10.91
N SER A 101 -9.23 -3.83 9.76
CA SER A 101 -8.58 -4.91 9.01
C SER A 101 -7.37 -4.49 8.19
N LEU A 102 -7.20 -3.20 7.93
CA LEU A 102 -6.09 -2.63 7.13
C LEU A 102 -5.10 -1.82 7.99
N SER A 103 -5.47 -1.52 9.23
CA SER A 103 -4.53 -1.02 10.24
C SER A 103 -3.50 -2.12 10.51
N GLY A 104 -2.35 -2.02 9.85
CA GLY A 104 -1.22 -2.92 10.03
C GLY A 104 -0.94 -3.09 11.52
N ILE A 105 -0.46 -4.29 11.88
CA ILE A 105 -0.17 -4.83 13.22
C ILE A 105 0.82 -3.93 14.00
N ALA A 106 0.40 -2.71 14.31
CA ALA A 106 1.20 -1.62 14.84
C ALA A 106 0.33 -0.71 15.72
N ALA A 107 -0.57 -1.29 16.52
CA ALA A 107 -1.26 -0.57 17.59
C ALA A 107 -1.84 -1.53 18.66
N ARG A 108 -1.02 -2.45 19.16
CA ARG A 108 -1.13 -2.91 20.57
C ARG A 108 0.23 -2.89 21.26
N THR A 109 1.04 -1.90 20.93
CA THR A 109 2.16 -1.50 21.78
C THR A 109 1.64 -0.39 22.68
N ASN A 110 1.72 -0.60 23.99
CA ASN A 110 1.45 0.44 24.98
C ASN A 110 2.21 1.70 24.58
N SER A 111 1.50 2.83 24.50
CA SER A 111 2.09 4.15 24.31
C SER A 111 3.13 4.39 25.40
N GLY A 112 4.40 4.30 25.03
CA GLY A 112 5.53 4.50 25.93
C GLY A 112 6.78 3.81 25.39
N GLU A 113 7.74 4.62 24.95
CA GLU A 113 9.12 4.23 24.61
C GLU A 113 9.31 3.60 23.23
N ILE A 114 9.45 4.46 22.21
CA ILE A 114 10.40 4.21 21.13
C ILE A 114 11.38 5.40 21.14
N GLU A 115 12.48 5.26 21.87
CA GLU A 115 13.66 6.11 21.66
C GLU A 115 14.34 5.65 20.36
N PHE A 116 14.44 6.56 19.40
CA PHE A 116 15.36 6.39 18.27
C PHE A 116 16.78 6.71 18.76
N PHE A 117 17.67 5.72 18.68
CA PHE A 117 19.12 5.95 18.65
C PHE A 117 19.58 6.17 17.21
#